data_AF-A0A450TE65-F1
#
_entry.id   AF-A0A450TE65-F1
#
_cell.length_a   1.000
_cell.length_b   1.000
_cell.length_c   1.000
_cell.angle_alpha   90.00
_cell.angle_beta   90.00
_cell.angle_gamma   90.00
#
_symmetry.space_group_name_H-M   'P 1'
#
loop_
_entity.id
_entity.type
_entity.pdbx_description
1 polymer ?
#
loop_
_entity_poly.entity_id
_entity_poly.type
_entity_poly.pdbx_seq_one_letter_code
_entity_poly.pdbx_strand_id
1 'polypeptide(L)'
;MTNEIYADGIGEIAFAQGVVRIDLVSLSPEYRGGDDSPPKFEFKQRIIMSPEGFLRSFDIMQGLVGQLLEKGVIQKHRSESGVATDTTDTQQKSSDEFSASINNN
;
A
#
# COMPACT_ATOMS: atom_id res chain seq x y z
N MET A 1 7.87 2.17 34.68
CA MET A 1 6.53 2.13 34.07
C MET A 1 6.72 2.48 32.60
N THR A 2 6.37 1.58 31.70
CA THR A 2 6.37 1.83 30.25
C THR A 2 5.08 2.57 29.89
N ASN A 3 5.19 3.72 29.23
CA ASN A 3 4.02 4.45 28.73
C ASN A 3 3.61 3.81 27.39
N GLU A 4 2.63 2.94 27.43
CA GLU A 4 2.01 2.36 26.25
C GLU A 4 0.77 3.17 25.88
N ILE A 5 0.57 3.41 24.58
CA ILE A 5 -0.61 4.08 24.05
C ILE A 5 -1.28 3.19 23.03
N TYR A 6 -2.60 3.20 23.01
CA TYR A 6 -3.37 2.60 21.94
C TYR A 6 -3.54 3.61 20.79
N ALA A 7 -3.33 3.15 19.56
CA ALA A 7 -3.59 3.90 18.33
C ALA A 7 -4.17 2.94 17.28
N ASP A 8 -5.18 3.39 16.52
CA ASP A 8 -5.79 2.57 15.47
C ASP A 8 -4.88 2.47 14.25
N GLY A 9 -4.05 3.49 14.03
CA GLY A 9 -3.10 3.49 12.93
C GLY A 9 -2.25 4.74 12.83
N ILE A 10 -1.62 4.88 11.67
CA ILE A 10 -0.80 6.03 11.29
C ILE A 10 -1.66 6.95 10.43
N GLY A 11 -1.81 8.21 10.86
CA GLY A 11 -2.49 9.26 10.09
C GLY A 11 -1.59 9.90 9.05
N GLU A 12 -0.35 10.24 9.43
CA GLU A 12 0.61 10.89 8.54
C GLU A 12 2.04 10.39 8.82
N ILE A 13 2.83 10.27 7.75
CA ILE A 13 4.29 10.13 7.82
C ILE A 13 4.91 11.29 7.04
N ALA A 14 5.71 12.10 7.71
CA ALA A 14 6.37 13.25 7.10
C ALA A 14 7.89 13.20 7.33
N PHE A 15 8.67 13.56 6.29
CA PHE A 15 10.09 13.82 6.42
C PHE A 15 10.34 15.33 6.36
N ALA A 16 10.79 15.91 7.47
CA ALA A 16 11.04 17.33 7.57
C ALA A 16 12.20 17.60 8.53
N GLN A 17 13.05 18.57 8.21
CA GLN A 17 14.20 18.95 9.05
C GLN A 17 15.12 17.77 9.39
N GLY A 18 15.31 16.84 8.45
CA GLY A 18 16.21 15.68 8.61
C GLY A 18 15.67 14.55 9.51
N VAL A 19 14.41 14.61 9.94
CA VAL A 19 13.78 13.59 10.77
C VAL A 19 12.47 13.09 10.16
N VAL A 20 12.14 11.84 10.46
CA VAL A 20 10.84 11.24 10.13
C VAL A 20 9.90 11.45 11.31
N ARG A 21 8.69 11.94 11.02
CA ARG A 21 7.61 12.15 11.98
C ARG A 21 6.46 11.23 11.59
N ILE A 22 5.96 10.46 12.54
CA ILE A 22 4.82 9.55 12.36
C ILE A 22 3.75 9.98 13.35
N ASP A 23 2.60 10.36 12.83
CA ASP A 23 1.44 10.75 13.63
C ASP A 23 0.53 9.54 13.82
N LEU A 24 0.42 9.10 15.07
CA LEU A 24 -0.51 8.06 15.48
C LEU A 24 -1.88 8.68 15.72
N VAL A 25 -2.91 8.01 15.23
CA VAL A 25 -4.29 8.46 15.34
C VAL A 25 -5.19 7.35 15.87
N SER A 26 -6.31 7.74 16.46
CA SER A 26 -7.43 6.83 16.71
C SER A 26 -8.74 7.41 16.21
N LEU A 27 -9.71 6.55 15.97
CA LEU A 27 -11.08 6.93 15.71
C LEU A 27 -11.60 7.81 16.86
N SER A 28 -12.19 8.95 16.49
CA SER A 28 -12.78 9.87 17.46
C SER A 28 -13.89 9.16 18.23
N PRO A 29 -13.94 9.27 19.57
CA PRO A 29 -15.03 8.72 20.37
C PRO A 29 -16.38 9.39 20.06
N GLU A 30 -16.36 10.56 19.41
CA GLU A 30 -17.55 11.28 18.95
C GLU A 30 -18.11 10.70 17.65
N TYR A 31 -17.34 9.88 16.93
CA TYR A 31 -17.81 9.22 15.73
C TYR A 31 -18.84 8.16 16.08
N ARG A 32 -20.10 8.42 15.72
CA ARG A 32 -21.25 7.52 15.99
C ARG A 32 -21.52 6.53 14.86
N GLY A 33 -20.83 6.66 13.73
CA GLY A 33 -21.12 5.89 12.52
C GLY A 33 -22.39 6.38 11.81
N GLY A 34 -22.37 6.35 10.49
CA GLY A 34 -23.50 6.72 9.63
C GLY A 34 -23.02 7.00 8.20
N ASP A 35 -23.87 6.70 7.21
CA ASP A 35 -23.51 6.81 5.78
C ASP A 35 -23.14 8.25 5.36
N ASP A 36 -23.63 9.25 6.09
CA ASP A 36 -23.45 10.67 5.75
C ASP A 36 -22.21 11.33 6.40
N SER A 37 -21.48 10.64 7.28
CA SER A 37 -20.31 11.21 7.95
C SER A 37 -19.07 10.35 7.80
N PRO A 38 -17.97 10.84 7.21
CA PRO A 38 -16.73 10.08 7.12
C PRO A 38 -16.13 9.86 8.52
N PRO A 39 -15.42 8.73 8.75
CA PRO A 39 -14.68 8.49 9.99
C PRO A 39 -13.74 9.65 10.32
N LYS A 40 -13.87 10.20 11.52
CA LYS A 40 -13.00 11.27 12.02
C LYS A 40 -11.92 10.66 12.90
N PHE A 41 -10.66 10.88 12.54
CA PHE A 41 -9.51 10.44 13.32
C PHE A 41 -8.93 11.60 14.14
N GLU A 42 -8.52 11.31 15.37
CA GLU A 42 -7.88 12.22 16.31
C GLU A 42 -6.43 11.85 16.55
N PHE A 43 -5.56 12.84 16.59
CA PHE A 43 -4.16 12.69 16.96
C PHE A 43 -4.00 12.12 18.38
N LYS A 44 -3.15 11.11 18.53
CA LYS A 44 -2.78 10.54 19.83
C LYS A 44 -1.36 10.87 20.23
N GLN A 45 -0.40 10.66 19.34
CA GLN A 45 1.01 10.85 19.64
C GLN A 45 1.83 10.99 18.36
N ARG A 46 2.92 11.75 18.44
CA ARG A 46 3.93 11.84 17.38
C ARG A 46 5.16 11.05 17.78
N ILE A 47 5.58 10.14 16.91
CA ILE A 47 6.90 9.51 16.98
C ILE A 47 7.83 10.31 16.08
N ILE A 48 9.00 10.69 16.60
CA ILE A 48 10.05 11.37 15.84
C ILE A 48 11.29 10.46 15.87
N MET A 49 11.82 10.14 14.70
CA MET A 49 13.00 9.27 14.57
C MET A 49 13.93 9.73 13.45
N SER A 50 15.17 9.26 13.49
CA SER A 50 16.10 9.44 12.37
C SER A 50 15.66 8.62 11.15
N PRO A 51 16.11 8.97 9.93
CA PRO A 51 15.85 8.15 8.74
C PRO A 51 16.33 6.70 8.88
N GLU A 52 17.49 6.51 9.52
CA GLU A 52 18.04 5.19 9.81
C GLU A 52 17.15 4.39 10.78
N GLY A 53 16.62 5.06 11.82
CA GLY A 53 15.66 4.45 12.74
C GLY A 53 14.38 4.00 12.01
N PHE A 54 13.88 4.82 11.10
CA PHE A 54 12.72 4.50 10.29
C PHE A 54 12.94 3.27 9.41
N LEU A 55 14.08 3.18 8.71
CA LEU A 55 14.39 2.02 7.87
C LEU A 55 14.45 0.72 8.68
N ARG A 56 15.11 0.72 9.84
CA ARG A 56 15.11 -0.44 10.74
C ARG A 56 13.71 -0.82 11.21
N SER A 57 12.90 0.17 11.61
CA SER A 57 11.52 -0.07 12.02
C SER A 57 10.69 -0.67 10.88
N PHE A 58 10.91 -0.21 9.64
CA PHE A 58 10.22 -0.72 8.45
C PHE A 58 10.54 -2.19 8.18
N ASP A 59 11.80 -2.60 8.30
CA ASP A 59 12.20 -4.02 8.16
C ASP A 59 11.51 -4.91 9.21
N ILE A 60 11.43 -4.45 10.46
CA ILE A 60 10.73 -5.16 11.53
C ILE A 60 9.23 -5.27 11.22
N MET A 61 8.60 -4.18 10.76
CA MET A 61 7.19 -4.19 10.38
C MET A 61 6.90 -5.16 9.22
N GLN A 62 7.77 -5.21 8.20
CA GLN A 62 7.65 -6.18 7.11
C GLN A 62 7.73 -7.62 7.60
N GLY A 63 8.68 -7.92 8.49
CA GLY A 63 8.79 -9.24 9.12
C GLY A 63 7.54 -9.61 9.93
N LEU A 64 6.98 -8.66 10.68
CA LEU A 64 5.74 -8.86 11.42
C LEU A 64 4.55 -9.15 10.49
N VAL A 65 4.43 -8.42 9.37
CA VAL A 65 3.40 -8.69 8.35
C VAL A 65 3.49 -10.12 7.83
N GLY A 66 4.71 -10.62 7.56
CA GLY A 66 4.93 -12.02 7.18
C GLY A 66 4.38 -13.01 8.22
N GLN A 67 4.69 -12.80 9.50
CA GLN A 67 4.18 -13.65 10.58
C GLN A 67 2.65 -13.59 10.73
N LEU A 68 2.04 -12.42 10.49
CA LEU A 68 0.59 -12.27 10.55
C LEU A 68 -0.11 -12.98 9.39
N LEU A 69 0.50 -13.01 8.19
CA LEU A 69 0.02 -13.78 7.04
C LEU A 69 0.11 -15.28 7.30
N GLU A 70 1.23 -15.76 7.81
CA GLU A 70 1.43 -17.18 8.15
C GLU A 70 0.41 -17.70 9.16
N LYS A 71 0.05 -16.85 10.12
CA LYS A 71 -0.97 -17.15 11.15
C LYS A 71 -2.41 -16.95 10.68
N GLY A 72 -2.62 -16.47 9.45
CA GLY A 72 -3.94 -16.21 8.89
C GLY A 72 -4.69 -15.02 9.51
N VAL A 73 -4.01 -14.16 10.26
CA VAL A 73 -4.62 -12.96 10.89
C VAL A 73 -4.96 -11.91 9.84
N ILE A 74 -4.13 -11.81 8.81
CA ILE A 74 -4.33 -10.92 7.66
C ILE A 74 -4.26 -11.74 6.36
N GLN A 75 -4.91 -11.25 5.31
CA GLN A 75 -4.84 -11.85 3.98
C GLN A 75 -4.23 -10.85 3.00
N LYS A 76 -3.37 -11.34 2.09
CA LYS A 76 -2.82 -10.51 1.03
C LYS A 76 -3.93 -10.24 0.00
N HIS A 77 -4.49 -9.03 -0.01
CA HIS A 77 -5.40 -8.63 -1.07
C HIS A 77 -4.61 -8.52 -2.38
N ARG A 78 -4.83 -9.45 -3.33
CA ARG A 78 -4.35 -9.29 -4.70
C ARG A 78 -5.27 -8.28 -5.36
N SER A 79 -4.81 -7.04 -5.49
CA SER A 79 -5.48 -6.05 -6.33
C SER A 79 -5.35 -6.48 -7.79
N GLU A 80 -6.32 -7.24 -8.30
CA GLU A 80 -6.54 -7.37 -9.75
C GLU A 80 -7.20 -6.07 -10.24
N SER A 81 -6.40 -5.02 -10.32
CA SER A 81 -6.73 -3.81 -11.08
C SER A 81 -5.45 -3.28 -11.71
N GLY A 82 -4.81 -4.19 -12.46
CA GLY A 82 -3.91 -3.85 -13.54
C GLY A 82 -4.61 -4.18 -14.84
N VAL A 83 -5.51 -3.30 -15.32
CA VAL A 83 -5.69 -3.17 -16.76
C VAL A 83 -4.52 -2.31 -17.23
N ALA A 84 -3.34 -2.93 -17.28
CA ALA A 84 -2.32 -2.50 -18.20
C ALA A 84 -2.79 -3.03 -19.56
N THR A 85 -3.16 -2.10 -20.44
CA THR A 85 -3.36 -2.32 -21.86
C THR A 85 -2.11 -3.01 -22.42
N ASP A 86 -2.16 -4.33 -22.53
CA ASP A 86 -1.19 -5.08 -23.34
C ASP A 86 -1.49 -4.74 -24.81
N THR A 87 -0.84 -3.68 -25.26
CA THR A 87 -0.74 -3.32 -26.66
C THR A 87 0.38 -4.16 -27.26
N THR A 88 0.20 -5.48 -27.38
CA THR A 88 1.06 -6.34 -28.20
C THR A 88 0.45 -7.73 -28.35
N ASP A 89 -0.65 -7.86 -29.11
CA ASP A 89 -0.85 -9.07 -29.92
C ASP A 89 -1.82 -8.83 -31.10
N THR A 90 -1.42 -7.92 -31.99
CA THR A 90 -1.81 -7.97 -33.41
C THR A 90 -0.54 -7.96 -34.22
N GLN A 91 0.21 -9.07 -34.18
CA GLN A 91 1.21 -9.40 -35.19
C GLN A 91 1.48 -10.92 -35.22
N GLN A 92 0.41 -11.70 -35.38
CA GLN A 92 0.50 -13.11 -35.76
C GLN A 92 -0.58 -13.46 -36.79
N LYS A 93 -0.70 -12.66 -37.86
CA LYS A 93 -1.42 -13.05 -39.10
C LYS A 93 -1.06 -12.17 -40.31
N SER A 94 0.22 -11.94 -40.56
CA SER A 94 0.67 -11.19 -41.76
C SER A 94 1.93 -11.74 -42.44
N SER A 95 2.51 -12.86 -41.98
CA SER A 95 3.62 -13.53 -42.68
C SER A 95 3.16 -14.59 -43.70
N ASP A 96 1.92 -15.08 -43.60
CA ASP A 96 1.43 -16.16 -44.48
C ASP A 96 0.60 -15.64 -45.68
N GLU A 97 0.08 -14.41 -45.64
CA GLU A 97 -0.62 -13.79 -46.79
C GLU A 97 0.30 -13.02 -47.74
N PHE A 98 1.45 -12.49 -47.28
CA PHE A 98 2.39 -11.80 -48.16
C PHE A 98 3.15 -12.77 -49.09
N SER A 99 3.30 -14.04 -48.69
CA SER A 99 3.99 -15.07 -49.48
C SER A 99 3.11 -15.66 -50.61
N ALA A 100 1.78 -15.50 -50.54
CA ALA A 100 0.86 -16.01 -51.55
C ALA A 100 0.67 -15.04 -52.75
N SER A 101 1.00 -13.76 -52.60
CA SER A 101 0.81 -12.74 -53.64
C SER A 101 2.05 -12.46 -54.50
N ILE A 102 3.22 -13.02 -54.19
CA ILE A 102 4.47 -12.79 -54.96
C ILE A 102 4.73 -13.92 -55.98
N ASN A 103 4.05 -15.07 -55.87
CA ASN A 103 4.39 -16.27 -56.65
C ASN A 103 3.28 -16.76 -57.60
N ASN A 104 2.40 -15.88 -58.10
CA ASN A 104 1.57 -16.25 -59.24
C ASN A 104 1.21 -15.07 -60.16
N ASN A 105 1.91 -15.08 -61.32
CA ASN A 105 1.49 -14.56 -62.62
C ASN A 105 1.72 -13.07 -62.93
#